data_AF-A0A352JTZ6-F1
#
_entry.id   AF-A0A352JTZ6-F1
#
_cell.length_a   1.000
_cell.length_b   1.000
_cell.length_c   1.000
_cell.angle_alpha   90.00
_cell.angle_beta   90.00
_cell.angle_gamma   90.00
#
_symmetry.space_group_name_H-M   'P 1'
#
loop_
_entity.id
_entity.type
_entity.pdbx_description
1 polymer ?
#
loop_
_entity_poly.entity_id
_entity_poly.type
_entity_poly.pdbx_seq_one_letter_code
_entity_poly.pdbx_strand_id
1 'polypeptide(L)'
;GLGGDRMDTCGVNLLYHTNQLSFLGFWEVLKHLPFIKKVERDLLEQIDMRKPSLAILIDYPGFNLRLAEKLKARNIPVIYYVSPQVWAWGKGRIAKIKRLVDKMIVVFEFEKEMYLKEGMKADWFGHPLLEIVHPRNTREIFLKKNNLAPDTKFIGLFPGSRLQEIERI
;
A
#
# COMPACT_ATOMS: atom_id res chain seq x y z
N GLY A 1 4.75 13.49 8.99
CA GLY A 1 4.05 12.26 8.54
C GLY A 1 5.08 11.19 8.23
N LEU A 2 4.62 10.02 7.77
CA LEU A 2 5.48 9.00 7.20
C LEU A 2 5.36 9.09 5.68
N GLY A 3 6.45 9.01 4.93
CA GLY A 3 6.42 9.22 3.49
C GLY A 3 7.77 8.99 2.82
N GLY A 4 7.78 9.08 1.49
CA GLY A 4 9.00 8.99 0.68
C GLY A 4 9.43 10.35 0.13
N ASP A 5 10.50 10.37 -0.65
CA ASP A 5 11.08 11.57 -1.28
C ASP A 5 10.02 12.44 -1.98
N ARG A 6 9.11 11.83 -2.74
CA ARG A 6 8.04 12.58 -3.44
C ARG A 6 7.11 13.34 -2.48
N MET A 7 6.85 12.79 -1.31
CA MET A 7 6.03 13.47 -0.30
C MET A 7 6.80 14.62 0.34
N ASP A 8 8.08 14.44 0.60
CA ASP A 8 8.95 15.50 1.11
C ASP A 8 9.02 16.67 0.12
N THR A 9 9.20 16.39 -1.17
CA THR A 9 9.20 17.41 -2.24
C THR A 9 7.86 18.14 -2.36
N CYS A 10 6.75 17.51 -1.98
CA CYS A 10 5.43 18.12 -1.94
C CYS A 10 5.15 18.87 -0.62
N GLY A 11 6.16 19.04 0.25
CA GLY A 11 6.07 19.82 1.50
C GLY A 11 5.62 19.03 2.72
N VAL A 12 5.58 17.69 2.66
CA VAL A 12 5.28 16.88 3.84
C VAL A 12 6.47 16.90 4.78
N ASN A 13 6.30 17.49 5.96
CA ASN A 13 7.28 17.36 7.04
C ASN A 13 7.38 15.88 7.49
N LEU A 14 8.43 15.18 7.04
CA LEU A 14 8.65 13.76 7.30
C LEU A 14 9.22 13.53 8.71
N LEU A 15 8.58 12.62 9.45
CA LEU A 15 9.10 12.10 10.73
C LEU A 15 10.01 10.90 10.49
N TYR A 16 9.62 10.03 9.56
CA TYR A 16 10.42 8.90 9.08
C TYR A 16 10.21 8.70 7.59
N HIS A 17 11.25 8.22 6.92
CA HIS A 17 11.20 7.85 5.52
C HIS A 17 10.68 6.40 5.35
N THR A 18 9.87 6.13 4.33
CA THR A 18 9.28 4.80 4.07
C THR A 18 10.32 3.69 3.87
N ASN A 19 11.50 4.01 3.34
CA ASN A 19 12.61 3.05 3.23
C ASN A 19 13.01 2.44 4.59
N GLN A 20 12.82 3.18 5.70
CA GLN A 20 13.11 2.67 7.05
C GLN A 20 12.03 1.70 7.55
N LEU A 21 10.86 1.66 6.89
CA LEU A 21 9.71 0.82 7.23
C LEU A 21 9.47 -0.29 6.20
N SER A 22 10.27 -0.34 5.14
CA SER A 22 10.14 -1.28 4.03
C SER A 22 10.77 -2.62 4.39
N PHE A 23 10.13 -3.37 5.28
CA PHE A 23 10.52 -4.73 5.64
C PHE A 23 9.67 -5.73 4.86
N LEU A 24 10.30 -6.64 4.11
CA LEU A 24 9.62 -7.58 3.22
C LEU A 24 9.81 -9.01 3.71
N GLY A 25 8.97 -9.44 4.66
CA GLY A 25 8.91 -10.84 5.10
C GLY A 25 8.57 -10.98 6.57
N PHE A 26 7.95 -12.10 6.96
CA PHE A 26 7.52 -12.36 8.34
C PHE A 26 8.70 -12.31 9.34
N TRP A 27 9.85 -12.87 8.96
CA TRP A 27 11.06 -12.91 9.78
C TRP A 27 11.74 -11.54 9.93
N GLU A 28 11.78 -10.73 8.86
CA GLU A 28 12.31 -9.37 8.94
C GLU A 28 11.40 -8.48 9.80
N VAL A 29 10.08 -8.59 9.66
CA VAL A 29 9.12 -7.84 10.47
C VAL A 29 9.29 -8.12 11.96
N LEU A 30 9.54 -9.38 12.36
CA LEU A 30 9.77 -9.71 13.78
C LEU A 30 11.05 -9.06 14.33
N LYS A 31 12.15 -9.05 13.56
CA LYS A 31 13.41 -8.40 13.97
C LYS A 31 13.24 -6.88 14.10
N HIS A 32 12.40 -6.28 13.27
CA HIS A 32 12.16 -4.84 13.26
C HIS A 32 10.96 -4.38 14.09
N LEU A 33 10.29 -5.30 14.81
CA LEU A 33 9.15 -4.97 15.65
C LEU A 33 9.45 -3.87 16.71
N PRO A 34 10.62 -3.82 17.37
CA PRO A 34 10.95 -2.72 18.28
C PRO A 34 10.98 -1.37 17.56
N PHE A 35 11.52 -1.33 16.34
CA PHE A 35 11.57 -0.12 15.54
C PHE A 35 10.17 0.32 15.08
N ILE A 36 9.34 -0.63 14.63
CA ILE A 36 7.94 -0.34 14.26
C ILE A 36 7.17 0.26 15.43
N LYS A 37 7.34 -0.28 16.64
CA LYS A 37 6.73 0.27 17.87
C LYS A 37 7.26 1.67 18.20
N LYS A 38 8.55 1.92 18.00
CA LYS A 38 9.15 3.26 18.17
C LYS A 38 8.50 4.26 17.22
N VAL A 39 8.44 3.94 15.93
CA VAL A 39 7.81 4.79 14.91
C VAL A 39 6.35 5.05 15.25
N GLU A 40 5.60 4.04 15.68
CA GLU A 40 4.21 4.19 16.10
C GLU A 40 4.07 5.17 17.27
N ARG A 41 4.92 5.05 18.31
CA ARG A 41 4.91 5.95 19.46
C ARG A 41 5.23 7.38 19.05
N ASP A 42 6.33 7.59 18.34
CA ASP A 42 6.79 8.92 17.96
C ASP A 42 5.77 9.60 17.03
N LEU A 43 5.06 8.83 16.19
CA LEU A 43 3.95 9.33 15.38
C LEU A 43 2.74 9.75 16.23
N LEU A 44 2.38 8.95 17.25
CA LEU A 44 1.27 9.28 18.15
C LEU A 44 1.55 10.53 18.97
N GLU A 45 2.79 10.72 19.44
CA GLU A 45 3.20 11.95 20.11
C GLU A 45 3.02 13.16 19.20
N GLN A 46 3.44 13.06 17.92
CA GLN A 46 3.21 14.12 16.94
C GLN A 46 1.73 14.36 16.65
N ILE A 47 0.92 13.31 16.60
CA ILE A 47 -0.54 13.42 16.43
C ILE A 47 -1.16 14.16 17.62
N ASP A 48 -0.76 13.81 18.85
CA ASP A 48 -1.30 14.41 20.07
C ASP A 48 -0.90 15.88 20.22
N MET A 49 0.31 16.24 19.77
CA MET A 49 0.77 17.63 19.73
C MET A 49 0.07 18.44 18.62
N ARG A 50 0.03 17.91 17.40
CA ARG A 50 -0.46 18.66 16.22
C ARG A 50 -1.99 18.64 16.09
N LYS A 51 -2.66 17.64 16.66
CA LYS A 51 -4.11 17.40 16.59
C LYS A 51 -4.66 17.55 15.17
N PRO A 52 -4.23 16.69 14.23
CA PRO A 52 -4.64 16.81 12.83
C PRO A 52 -6.16 16.64 12.70
N SER A 53 -6.76 17.40 11.80
CA SER A 53 -8.19 17.31 11.47
C SER A 53 -8.54 16.06 10.66
N LEU A 54 -7.53 15.39 10.07
CA LEU A 54 -7.69 14.21 9.23
C LEU A 54 -6.38 13.42 9.17
N ALA A 55 -6.48 12.09 9.13
CA ALA A 55 -5.38 11.19 8.79
C ALA A 55 -5.65 10.47 7.46
N ILE A 56 -4.65 10.45 6.58
CA ILE A 56 -4.66 9.66 5.36
C ILE A 56 -3.67 8.51 5.54
N LEU A 57 -4.19 7.29 5.60
CA LEU A 57 -3.41 6.08 5.76
C LEU A 57 -3.25 5.42 4.38
N ILE A 58 -2.01 5.18 3.96
CA ILE A 58 -1.71 4.66 2.62
C ILE A 58 -1.18 3.23 2.76
N ASP A 59 -1.90 2.27 2.19
CA ASP A 59 -1.55 0.84 2.14
C ASP A 59 -1.15 0.29 3.53
N TYR A 60 -0.24 -0.68 3.61
CA TYR A 60 0.35 -1.30 4.78
C TYR A 60 -0.64 -1.65 5.92
N PRO A 61 -1.66 -2.51 5.67
CA PRO A 61 -2.73 -2.85 6.62
C PRO A 61 -2.26 -3.31 8.00
N GLY A 62 -1.12 -4.01 8.07
CA GLY A 62 -0.59 -4.51 9.35
C GLY A 62 -0.28 -3.40 10.35
N PHE A 63 0.26 -2.28 9.88
CA PHE A 63 0.57 -1.10 10.68
C PHE A 63 -0.63 -0.15 10.74
N ASN A 64 -1.17 0.22 9.58
CA ASN A 64 -2.14 1.30 9.46
C ASN A 64 -3.50 0.98 10.10
N LEU A 65 -3.98 -0.27 10.09
CA LEU A 65 -5.24 -0.61 10.80
C LEU A 65 -5.11 -0.53 12.32
N ARG A 66 -3.92 -0.77 12.88
CA ARG A 66 -3.65 -0.58 14.31
C ARG A 66 -3.55 0.90 14.66
N LEU A 67 -2.92 1.69 13.79
CA LEU A 67 -2.88 3.14 13.94
C LEU A 67 -4.29 3.75 13.84
N ALA A 68 -5.14 3.27 12.94
CA ALA A 68 -6.52 3.72 12.78
C ALA A 68 -7.35 3.54 14.06
N GLU A 69 -7.16 2.44 14.81
CA GLU A 69 -7.79 2.25 16.14
C GLU A 69 -7.43 3.38 17.11
N LYS A 70 -6.16 3.77 17.14
CA LYS A 70 -5.66 4.83 18.03
C LYS A 70 -6.09 6.22 17.58
N LEU A 71 -6.23 6.44 16.28
CA LEU A 71 -6.76 7.68 15.69
C LEU A 71 -8.25 7.83 15.97
N LYS A 72 -9.04 6.75 15.84
CA LYS A 72 -10.46 6.72 16.22
C LYS A 72 -10.66 7.07 17.69
N ALA A 73 -9.84 6.53 18.59
CA ALA A 73 -9.89 6.87 20.01
C ALA A 73 -9.58 8.36 20.29
N ARG A 74 -8.94 9.06 19.36
CA ARG A 74 -8.64 10.51 19.42
C ARG A 74 -9.66 11.37 18.67
N ASN A 75 -10.74 10.78 18.17
CA ASN A 75 -11.73 11.44 17.31
C ASN A 75 -11.13 12.05 16.02
N ILE A 76 -10.04 11.47 15.51
CA ILE A 76 -9.43 11.90 14.25
C ILE A 76 -10.05 11.06 13.13
N PRO A 77 -10.68 11.68 12.11
CA PRO A 77 -11.24 10.95 10.99
C PRO A 77 -10.12 10.34 10.13
N VAL A 78 -10.40 9.19 9.54
CA VAL A 78 -9.44 8.38 8.79
C VAL A 78 -9.95 8.17 7.36
N ILE A 79 -9.17 8.62 6.39
CA ILE A 79 -9.25 8.17 5.01
C ILE A 79 -8.19 7.09 4.81
N TYR A 80 -8.57 5.98 4.17
CA TYR A 80 -7.66 4.91 3.85
C TYR A 80 -7.50 4.79 2.34
N TYR A 81 -6.29 4.98 1.85
CA TYR A 81 -5.93 4.93 0.44
C TYR A 81 -5.17 3.64 0.13
N VAL A 82 -5.54 2.98 -0.97
CA VAL A 82 -5.11 1.62 -1.34
C VAL A 82 -5.67 0.62 -0.36
N SER A 83 -6.75 -0.04 -0.77
CA SER A 83 -7.43 -1.03 0.07
C SER A 83 -6.47 -2.17 0.41
N PRO A 84 -6.50 -2.68 1.66
CA PRO A 84 -5.96 -4.00 1.94
C PRO A 84 -6.61 -5.01 0.98
N GLN A 85 -5.94 -6.11 0.66
CA GLN A 85 -6.50 -7.13 -0.25
C GLN A 85 -7.64 -7.94 0.39
N VAL A 86 -8.66 -7.29 0.96
CA VAL A 86 -9.67 -7.89 1.84
C VAL A 86 -10.45 -9.02 1.17
N TRP A 87 -10.62 -8.97 -0.15
CA TRP A 87 -11.22 -10.04 -0.95
C TRP A 87 -10.50 -11.38 -0.79
N ALA A 88 -9.21 -11.38 -0.44
CA ALA A 88 -8.43 -12.60 -0.21
C ALA A 88 -8.47 -13.12 1.24
N TRP A 89 -9.02 -12.36 2.21
CA TRP A 89 -8.90 -12.68 3.65
C TRP A 89 -10.24 -12.76 4.41
N GLY A 90 -11.38 -12.63 3.73
CA GLY A 90 -12.72 -12.90 4.26
C GLY A 90 -13.43 -11.74 4.99
N LYS A 91 -14.72 -11.96 5.33
CA LYS A 91 -15.67 -10.93 5.82
C LYS A 91 -15.24 -10.22 7.12
N GLY A 92 -14.52 -10.89 8.02
CA GLY A 92 -14.15 -10.32 9.32
C GLY A 92 -13.27 -9.07 9.23
N ARG A 93 -12.42 -8.97 8.20
CA ARG A 93 -11.56 -7.80 7.99
C ARG A 93 -12.33 -6.58 7.50
N ILE A 94 -13.41 -6.77 6.71
CA ILE A 94 -14.28 -5.66 6.27
C ILE A 94 -14.94 -5.01 7.49
N ALA A 95 -15.49 -5.80 8.41
CA ALA A 95 -16.12 -5.27 9.62
C ALA A 95 -15.15 -4.42 10.47
N LYS A 96 -13.88 -4.87 10.59
CA LYS A 96 -12.83 -4.09 11.24
C LYS A 96 -12.59 -2.76 10.51
N ILE A 97 -12.45 -2.77 9.18
CA ILE A 97 -12.22 -1.55 8.41
C ILE A 97 -13.41 -0.59 8.54
N LYS A 98 -14.64 -1.08 8.45
CA LYS A 98 -15.87 -0.30 8.62
C LYS A 98 -15.92 0.46 9.95
N ARG A 99 -15.41 -0.14 11.02
CA ARG A 99 -15.34 0.51 12.34
C ARG A 99 -14.28 1.62 12.40
N LEU A 100 -13.20 1.49 11.63
CA LEU A 100 -11.98 2.27 11.80
C LEU A 100 -11.76 3.35 10.74
N VAL A 101 -12.38 3.20 9.58
CA VAL A 101 -12.13 4.04 8.42
C VAL A 101 -13.42 4.76 8.04
N ASP A 102 -13.32 6.08 7.89
CA ASP A 102 -14.45 6.94 7.53
C ASP A 102 -14.72 6.93 6.02
N LYS A 103 -13.67 6.77 5.21
CA LYS A 103 -13.77 6.64 3.75
C LYS A 103 -12.60 5.86 3.15
N MET A 104 -12.92 4.99 2.20
CA MET A 104 -11.93 4.27 1.39
C MET A 104 -11.66 5.03 0.08
N ILE A 105 -10.40 5.04 -0.35
CA ILE A 105 -9.98 5.38 -1.72
C ILE A 105 -9.30 4.13 -2.28
N VAL A 106 -9.90 3.55 -3.32
CA VAL A 106 -9.55 2.23 -3.84
C VAL A 106 -9.00 2.31 -5.26
N VAL A 107 -8.22 1.30 -5.67
CA VAL A 107 -7.51 1.30 -6.96
C VAL A 107 -8.27 0.50 -8.02
N PHE A 108 -9.09 -0.46 -7.60
CA PHE A 108 -9.95 -1.25 -8.46
C PHE A 108 -11.43 -0.90 -8.25
N GLU A 109 -12.19 -0.87 -9.34
CA GLU A 109 -13.62 -0.53 -9.30
C GLU A 109 -14.44 -1.54 -8.47
N PHE A 110 -14.12 -2.83 -8.53
CA PHE A 110 -14.83 -3.84 -7.73
C PHE A 110 -14.66 -3.65 -6.22
N GLU A 111 -13.53 -3.07 -5.76
CA GLU A 111 -13.30 -2.78 -4.34
C GLU A 111 -14.29 -1.71 -3.86
N LYS A 112 -14.60 -0.73 -4.71
CA LYS A 112 -15.56 0.34 -4.39
C LYS A 112 -16.93 -0.28 -4.15
N GLU A 113 -17.39 -1.11 -5.08
CA GLU A 113 -18.67 -1.81 -4.96
C GLU A 113 -18.73 -2.72 -3.72
N MET A 114 -17.63 -3.39 -3.39
CA MET A 114 -17.51 -4.20 -2.17
C MET A 114 -17.75 -3.36 -0.91
N TYR A 115 -17.14 -2.17 -0.81
CA TYR A 115 -17.30 -1.30 0.35
C TYR A 115 -18.68 -0.63 0.41
N LEU A 116 -19.24 -0.23 -0.73
CA LEU A 116 -20.58 0.37 -0.80
C LEU A 116 -21.66 -0.61 -0.34
N LYS A 117 -21.57 -1.90 -0.72
CA LYS A 117 -22.47 -2.98 -0.25
C LYS A 117 -22.48 -3.14 1.26
N GLU A 118 -21.37 -2.79 1.91
CA GLU A 118 -21.18 -2.87 3.35
C GLU A 118 -21.54 -1.56 4.06
N GLY A 119 -22.10 -0.58 3.32
CA GLY A 119 -22.55 0.71 3.84
C GLY A 119 -21.42 1.69 4.14
N MET A 120 -20.23 1.49 3.56
CA MET A 120 -19.09 2.40 3.71
C MET A 120 -19.03 3.43 2.58
N LYS A 121 -18.37 4.56 2.83
CA LYS A 121 -18.00 5.52 1.78
C LYS A 121 -16.76 5.01 1.05
N ALA A 122 -16.80 4.93 -0.27
CA ALA A 122 -15.66 4.52 -1.08
C ALA A 122 -15.63 5.24 -2.43
N ASP A 123 -14.45 5.73 -2.81
CA ASP A 123 -14.18 6.30 -4.14
C ASP A 123 -13.14 5.45 -4.87
N TRP A 124 -13.29 5.33 -6.20
CA TRP A 124 -12.33 4.68 -7.07
C TRP A 124 -11.43 5.74 -7.71
N PHE A 125 -10.12 5.62 -7.52
CA PHE A 125 -9.12 6.54 -8.08
C PHE A 125 -8.49 6.03 -9.38
N GLY A 126 -8.49 4.70 -9.60
CA GLY A 126 -7.71 4.06 -10.66
C GLY A 126 -6.38 3.50 -10.16
N HIS A 127 -5.77 2.62 -10.95
CA HIS A 127 -4.49 2.01 -10.58
C HIS A 127 -3.33 2.89 -11.09
N PRO A 128 -2.43 3.39 -10.21
CA PRO A 128 -1.31 4.25 -10.62
C PRO A 128 -0.38 3.64 -11.68
N LEU A 129 -0.39 2.31 -11.83
CA LEU A 129 0.41 1.60 -12.82
C LEU A 129 0.02 1.97 -14.25
N LEU A 130 -1.25 2.33 -14.49
CA LEU A 130 -1.74 2.73 -15.81
C LEU A 130 -1.11 4.04 -16.30
N GLU A 131 -0.66 4.90 -15.39
CA GLU A 131 0.04 6.16 -15.71
C GLU A 131 1.56 5.96 -15.90
N ILE A 132 2.10 4.83 -15.43
CA ILE A 132 3.54 4.56 -15.46
C ILE A 132 3.89 3.63 -16.63
N VAL A 133 3.04 2.64 -16.89
CA VAL A 133 3.29 1.62 -17.90
C VAL A 133 2.81 2.11 -19.26
N HIS A 134 3.74 2.71 -19.98
CA HIS A 134 3.60 2.95 -21.41
C HIS A 134 4.51 1.97 -22.15
N PRO A 135 3.99 0.96 -22.86
CA PRO A 135 4.80 0.06 -23.66
C PRO A 135 5.52 0.87 -24.75
N ARG A 136 6.82 1.12 -24.56
CA ARG A 136 7.61 1.96 -25.48
C ARG A 136 8.17 1.20 -26.67
N ASN A 137 8.30 -0.12 -26.55
CA ASN A 137 8.90 -0.97 -27.57
C ASN A 137 7.85 -1.91 -28.13
N THR A 138 7.68 -1.91 -29.45
CA THR A 138 6.94 -2.96 -30.14
C THR A 138 7.75 -4.25 -30.13
N ARG A 139 7.08 -5.37 -30.46
CA ARG A 139 7.76 -6.65 -30.67
C ARG A 139 8.86 -6.52 -31.72
N GLU A 140 8.62 -5.83 -32.86
CA GLU A 140 9.65 -5.70 -33.91
C GLU A 140 10.89 -4.96 -33.41
N ILE A 141 10.71 -3.88 -32.63
CA ILE A 141 11.81 -3.11 -32.06
C ILE A 141 12.64 -3.98 -31.12
N PHE A 142 11.99 -4.73 -30.23
CA PHE A 142 12.66 -5.64 -29.30
C PHE A 142 13.43 -6.74 -30.04
N LEU A 143 12.82 -7.37 -31.04
CA LEU A 143 13.45 -8.42 -31.85
C LEU A 143 14.68 -7.89 -32.60
N LYS A 144 14.54 -6.76 -33.29
CA LYS A 144 15.64 -6.13 -34.04
C LYS A 144 16.78 -5.72 -33.13
N LYS A 145 16.48 -5.13 -31.96
CA LYS A 145 17.50 -4.72 -30.97
C LYS A 145 18.30 -5.91 -30.44
N ASN A 146 17.68 -7.07 -30.31
CA ASN A 146 18.32 -8.28 -29.75
C ASN A 146 18.76 -9.29 -30.84
N ASN A 147 18.72 -8.92 -32.12
CA ASN A 147 19.06 -9.79 -33.26
C ASN A 147 18.30 -11.15 -33.25
N LEU A 148 17.01 -11.11 -32.93
CA LEU A 148 16.15 -12.28 -32.86
C LEU A 148 15.28 -12.42 -34.10
N ALA A 149 15.03 -13.65 -34.54
CA ALA A 149 14.20 -13.94 -35.70
C ALA A 149 12.72 -13.54 -35.44
N PRO A 150 11.97 -13.08 -36.47
CA PRO A 150 10.57 -12.67 -36.34
C PRO A 150 9.65 -13.69 -35.66
N ASP A 151 9.89 -14.97 -35.92
CA ASP A 151 9.14 -16.14 -35.48
C ASP A 151 9.59 -16.69 -34.12
N THR A 152 10.58 -16.05 -33.47
CA THR A 152 11.06 -16.45 -32.14
C THR A 152 9.92 -16.48 -31.13
N LYS A 153 9.72 -17.63 -30.48
CA LYS A 153 8.76 -17.80 -29.38
C LYS A 153 9.43 -17.46 -28.05
N PHE A 154 8.72 -16.73 -27.20
CA PHE A 154 9.20 -16.34 -25.87
C PHE A 154 8.36 -17.02 -24.80
N ILE A 155 9.01 -17.43 -23.72
CA ILE A 155 8.37 -17.82 -22.47
C ILE A 155 8.84 -16.83 -21.42
N GLY A 156 7.90 -16.11 -20.80
CA GLY A 156 8.17 -15.26 -19.65
C GLY A 156 8.11 -16.09 -18.38
N LEU A 157 9.24 -16.19 -17.66
CA LEU A 157 9.30 -16.87 -16.38
C LEU A 157 9.29 -15.83 -15.25
N PHE A 158 8.29 -15.92 -14.38
CA PHE A 158 8.14 -15.07 -13.20
C PHE A 158 8.09 -15.96 -11.96
N PRO A 159 9.22 -16.60 -11.58
CA PRO A 159 9.26 -17.64 -10.54
C PRO A 159 8.93 -17.13 -9.13
N GLY A 160 8.84 -15.81 -8.97
CA GLY A 160 8.53 -15.17 -7.70
C GLY A 160 9.31 -13.88 -7.55
N SER A 161 8.86 -13.06 -6.62
CA SER A 161 9.56 -11.81 -6.28
C SER A 161 10.62 -12.03 -5.22
N ARG A 162 10.59 -13.19 -4.54
CA ARG A 162 11.44 -13.49 -3.38
C ARG A 162 12.39 -14.62 -3.68
N LEU A 163 13.63 -14.48 -3.20
CA LEU A 163 14.63 -15.54 -3.21
C LEU A 163 14.09 -16.85 -2.62
N GLN A 164 13.36 -16.78 -1.51
CA GLN A 164 12.75 -17.95 -0.86
C GLN A 164 11.64 -18.61 -1.69
N GLU A 165 10.95 -17.84 -2.55
CA GLU A 165 9.96 -18.39 -3.49
C GLU A 165 10.68 -19.13 -4.62
N ILE A 166 11.84 -18.62 -5.06
CA ILE A 166 12.66 -19.20 -6.13
C ILE A 166 13.41 -20.45 -5.64
N GLU A 167 13.98 -20.43 -4.43
CA GLU A 167 14.73 -21.54 -3.83
C GLU A 167 13.89 -22.80 -3.55
N ARG A 168 12.55 -22.69 -3.61
CA ARG A 168 11.60 -23.79 -3.37
C ARG A 168 11.04 -24.43 -4.64
N ILE A 169 11.41 -23.93 -5.82
CA ILE A 169 11.04 -24.49 -7.14
C ILE A 169 12.10 -25.51 -7.55
#